data_AF-L9ZTV6-F1
#
_entry.id   AF-L9ZTV6-F1
#
_cell.length_a   1.000
_cell.length_b   1.000
_cell.length_c   1.000
_cell.angle_alpha   90.00
_cell.angle_beta   90.00
_cell.angle_gamma   90.00
#
_symmetry.space_group_name_H-M   'P 1'
#
loop_
_entity.id
_entity.type
_entity.pdbx_description
1 polymer ?
#
loop_
_entity_poly.entity_id
_entity_poly.type
_entity_poly.pdbx_seq_one_letter_code
_entity_poly.pdbx_strand_id
1 'polypeptide(L)'
;MDLAEFESVFGDLYQQLEYEEGSGTSPAMTVPSGATDPCIYCTNVYLGIDPLETDLGTQLASNHGLDVTQSAAEIDLTDVSESELESWAEFSGEFAAQATDTGLDLSDTAYIDETSDLYVKYPDGAQLAVVDDHLAPATRDPDTIIELLPIDPQDLEYFKSFMDHYLRCQIRDSFVEMGVHPPEVFQVIGMGRFMAARGYDYIDFYPEFHNPNAEAFH
;
A
#
# COMPACT_ATOMS: atom_id res chain seq x y z
N MET A 1 -11.74 -5.88 -2.52
CA MET A 1 -12.01 -5.37 -1.16
C MET A 1 -13.41 -4.75 -1.04
N ASP A 2 -14.22 -5.28 -0.13
CA ASP A 2 -15.52 -4.70 0.25
C ASP A 2 -15.35 -3.55 1.28
N LEU A 3 -16.45 -2.94 1.73
CA LEU A 3 -16.37 -1.78 2.64
C LEU A 3 -15.94 -2.18 4.06
N ALA A 4 -16.33 -3.36 4.54
CA ALA A 4 -16.00 -3.80 5.90
C ALA A 4 -14.52 -4.20 6.02
N GLU A 5 -14.00 -4.87 5.00
CA GLU A 5 -12.58 -5.17 4.87
C GLU A 5 -11.76 -3.87 4.75
N PHE A 6 -12.23 -2.90 3.96
CA PHE A 6 -11.59 -1.59 3.86
C PHE A 6 -11.55 -0.84 5.20
N GLU A 7 -12.66 -0.83 5.95
CA GLU A 7 -12.73 -0.25 7.29
C GLU A 7 -11.76 -0.93 8.25
N SER A 8 -11.66 -2.27 8.18
CA SER A 8 -10.75 -3.04 9.04
C SER A 8 -9.28 -2.70 8.80
N VAL A 9 -8.91 -2.29 7.58
CA VAL A 9 -7.51 -2.02 7.20
C VAL A 9 -7.17 -0.53 7.33
N PHE A 10 -8.06 0.37 6.90
CA PHE A 10 -7.79 1.81 6.81
C PHE A 10 -8.64 2.65 7.78
N GLY A 11 -9.39 2.02 8.69
CA GLY A 11 -10.28 2.68 9.63
C GLY A 11 -9.55 3.67 10.55
N ASP A 12 -8.36 3.32 11.05
CA ASP A 12 -7.57 4.21 11.91
C ASP A 12 -7.13 5.48 11.16
N LEU A 13 -6.72 5.34 9.89
CA LEU A 13 -6.38 6.49 9.04
C LEU A 13 -7.61 7.36 8.79
N TYR A 14 -8.75 6.76 8.42
CA TYR A 14 -10.01 7.47 8.20
C TYR A 14 -10.45 8.23 9.47
N GLN A 15 -10.44 7.56 10.62
CA GLN A 15 -10.78 8.16 11.91
C GLN A 15 -9.84 9.33 12.26
N GLN A 16 -8.55 9.20 11.99
CA GLN A 16 -7.60 10.28 12.24
C GLN A 16 -7.90 11.50 11.36
N LEU A 17 -8.18 11.29 10.07
CA LEU A 17 -8.53 12.38 9.15
C LEU A 17 -9.84 13.08 9.55
N GLU A 18 -10.87 12.33 9.94
CA GLU A 18 -12.10 12.92 10.49
C GLU A 18 -11.83 13.78 11.72
N TYR A 19 -10.95 13.32 12.61
CA TYR A 19 -10.57 14.09 13.81
C TYR A 19 -9.85 15.40 13.47
N GLU A 20 -8.89 15.38 12.53
CA GLU A 20 -8.16 16.58 12.12
C GLU A 20 -9.07 17.62 11.45
N GLU A 21 -10.09 17.17 10.70
CA GLU A 21 -11.11 18.05 10.09
C GLU A 21 -12.15 18.55 11.10
N GLY A 22 -12.16 18.01 12.32
CA GLY A 22 -13.05 18.39 13.41
C GLY A 22 -14.45 17.78 13.34
N SER A 23 -14.69 16.84 12.42
CA SER A 23 -15.91 16.03 12.37
C SER A 23 -15.85 14.81 13.29
N GLY A 24 -14.63 14.30 13.54
CA GLY A 24 -14.35 13.15 14.39
C GLY A 24 -14.41 13.46 15.89
N THR A 25 -14.65 12.42 16.70
CA THR A 25 -14.79 12.57 18.17
C THR A 25 -13.51 12.28 18.93
N SER A 26 -12.63 11.45 18.39
CA SER A 26 -11.33 11.09 18.98
C SER A 26 -10.31 10.74 17.91
N PRO A 27 -9.02 11.08 18.10
CA PRO A 27 -7.98 10.69 17.17
C PRO A 27 -7.71 9.17 17.28
N ALA A 28 -7.24 8.57 16.19
CA ALA A 28 -6.76 7.19 16.19
C ALA A 28 -5.33 7.09 16.74
N MET A 29 -4.55 8.17 16.64
CA MET A 29 -3.20 8.24 17.18
C MET A 29 -2.94 9.53 17.96
N THR A 30 -1.96 9.49 18.86
CA THR A 30 -1.43 10.73 19.45
C THR A 30 -0.24 11.21 18.64
N VAL A 31 -0.38 12.39 18.02
CA VAL A 31 0.74 13.02 17.30
C VAL A 31 1.89 13.28 18.27
N PRO A 32 3.13 12.86 17.97
CA PRO A 32 4.30 13.11 18.81
C PRO A 32 4.52 14.60 19.05
N SER A 33 4.89 14.95 20.28
CA SER A 33 5.05 16.36 20.69
C SER A 33 6.15 17.14 19.94
N GLY A 34 7.06 16.43 19.27
CA GLY A 34 8.12 16.99 18.42
C GLY A 34 7.73 17.16 16.95
N ALA A 35 6.54 16.70 16.54
CA ALA A 35 6.09 16.82 15.16
C ALA A 35 5.77 18.27 14.81
N THR A 36 6.18 18.68 13.61
CA THR A 36 5.89 20.01 13.05
C THR A 36 4.74 19.95 12.06
N ASP A 37 4.17 21.12 11.77
CA ASP A 37 3.12 21.27 10.76
C ASP A 37 3.70 21.41 9.33
N PRO A 38 3.10 20.79 8.30
CA PRO A 38 2.01 19.81 8.38
C PRO A 38 2.47 18.42 8.81
N CYS A 39 1.61 17.76 9.57
CA CYS A 39 1.70 16.32 9.82
C CYS A 39 1.19 15.54 8.60
N ILE A 40 1.89 14.47 8.24
CA ILE A 40 1.55 13.58 7.14
C ILE A 40 1.29 12.21 7.75
N TYR A 41 0.03 11.78 7.75
CA TYR A 41 -0.40 10.50 8.33
C TYR A 41 -0.08 9.37 7.36
N CYS A 42 0.59 8.34 7.87
CA CYS A 42 1.19 7.31 7.07
C CYS A 42 0.81 5.90 7.53
N THR A 43 0.60 5.02 6.55
CA THR A 43 0.35 3.59 6.75
C THR A 43 1.16 2.82 5.72
N ASN A 44 2.00 1.89 6.18
CA ASN A 44 2.72 0.97 5.30
C ASN A 44 1.76 -0.14 4.86
N VAL A 45 1.80 -0.52 3.58
CA VAL A 45 0.96 -1.56 3.01
C VAL A 45 1.85 -2.65 2.42
N TYR A 46 1.62 -3.88 2.86
CA TYR A 46 2.30 -5.08 2.43
C TYR A 46 1.30 -5.97 1.68
N LEU A 47 1.59 -6.29 0.43
CA LEU A 47 0.80 -7.18 -0.40
C LEU A 47 1.29 -8.61 -0.28
N GLY A 48 0.35 -9.54 -0.26
CA GLY A 48 0.58 -10.97 -0.38
C GLY A 48 -0.01 -11.50 -1.68
N ILE A 49 0.44 -12.69 -2.07
CA ILE A 49 -0.15 -13.47 -3.17
C ILE A 49 -0.61 -14.80 -2.57
N ASP A 50 -1.88 -15.16 -2.76
CA ASP A 50 -2.34 -16.51 -2.44
C ASP A 50 -2.16 -17.44 -3.64
N PRO A 51 -1.12 -18.29 -3.65
CA PRO A 51 -0.91 -19.21 -4.77
C PRO A 51 -2.04 -20.24 -4.91
N LEU A 52 -2.78 -20.55 -3.82
CA LEU A 52 -3.83 -21.57 -3.82
C LEU A 52 -5.12 -21.13 -4.49
N GLU A 53 -5.25 -19.84 -4.80
CA GLU A 53 -6.30 -19.33 -5.67
C GLU A 53 -6.02 -19.56 -7.17
N THR A 54 -4.90 -20.23 -7.50
CA THR A 54 -4.53 -20.59 -8.86
C THR A 54 -4.50 -22.11 -9.09
N ASP A 55 -4.80 -22.53 -10.32
CA ASP A 55 -4.62 -23.92 -10.76
C ASP A 55 -3.16 -24.37 -10.62
N LEU A 56 -2.20 -23.46 -10.86
CA LEU A 56 -0.77 -23.73 -10.74
C LEU A 56 -0.39 -24.02 -9.29
N GLY A 57 -0.79 -23.15 -8.35
CA GLY A 57 -0.46 -23.30 -6.94
C GLY A 57 -1.14 -24.51 -6.32
N THR A 58 -2.40 -24.81 -6.66
CA THR A 58 -3.05 -26.05 -6.17
C THR A 58 -2.36 -27.32 -6.68
N GLN A 59 -1.90 -27.34 -7.94
CA GLN A 59 -1.12 -28.44 -8.49
C GLN A 59 0.24 -28.57 -7.80
N LEU A 60 0.96 -27.46 -7.62
CA LEU A 60 2.27 -27.46 -6.96
C LEU A 60 2.17 -27.86 -5.50
N ALA A 61 1.18 -27.37 -4.76
CA ALA A 61 0.94 -27.76 -3.38
C ALA A 61 0.74 -29.28 -3.25
N SER A 62 -0.02 -29.87 -4.16
CA SER A 62 -0.21 -31.33 -4.22
C SER A 62 1.11 -32.08 -4.51
N ASN A 63 1.97 -31.54 -5.38
CA ASN A 63 3.27 -32.14 -5.69
C ASN A 63 4.23 -32.09 -4.50
N HIS A 64 4.15 -31.02 -3.71
CA HIS A 64 4.91 -30.83 -2.47
C HIS A 64 4.27 -31.52 -1.26
N GLY A 65 3.13 -32.18 -1.43
CA GLY A 65 2.45 -32.92 -0.37
C GLY A 65 1.86 -32.02 0.73
N LEU A 66 1.58 -30.76 0.41
CA LEU A 66 0.96 -29.80 1.33
C LEU A 66 -0.55 -30.08 1.43
N ASP A 67 -1.07 -30.16 2.65
CA ASP A 67 -2.51 -30.37 2.91
C ASP A 67 -3.26 -29.05 2.87
N VAL A 68 -3.57 -28.60 1.65
CA VAL A 68 -4.17 -27.29 1.38
C VAL A 68 -5.70 -27.36 1.42
N THR A 69 -6.25 -27.29 2.63
CA THR A 69 -7.71 -27.21 2.85
C THR A 69 -8.23 -25.78 3.06
N GLN A 70 -7.33 -24.82 3.20
CA GLN A 70 -7.60 -23.40 3.45
C GLN A 70 -6.64 -22.52 2.63
N SER A 71 -6.96 -21.22 2.52
CA SER A 71 -6.12 -20.22 1.85
C SER A 71 -4.71 -20.19 2.45
N ALA A 72 -3.69 -19.92 1.62
CA ALA A 72 -2.32 -19.79 2.13
C ALA A 72 -2.17 -18.58 3.08
N ALA A 73 -2.98 -17.54 2.86
CA ALA A 73 -3.04 -16.35 3.70
C ALA A 73 -3.57 -16.63 5.12
N GLU A 74 -4.27 -17.75 5.32
CA GLU A 74 -4.88 -18.11 6.60
C GLU A 74 -4.02 -19.08 7.43
N ILE A 75 -2.84 -19.45 6.95
CA ILE A 75 -1.98 -20.43 7.62
C ILE A 75 -1.17 -19.75 8.74
N ASP A 76 -1.43 -20.14 9.98
CA ASP A 76 -0.62 -19.72 11.13
C ASP A 76 0.71 -20.47 11.15
N LEU A 77 1.78 -19.79 10.73
CA LEU A 77 3.13 -20.34 10.68
C LEU A 77 3.72 -20.70 12.06
N THR A 78 3.12 -20.24 13.17
CA THR A 78 3.62 -20.56 14.52
C THR A 78 3.32 -21.99 14.96
N ASP A 79 2.36 -22.65 14.32
CA ASP A 79 1.97 -24.05 14.56
C ASP A 79 2.57 -25.03 13.54
N VAL A 80 3.40 -24.55 12.60
CA VAL A 80 3.96 -25.34 11.50
C VAL A 80 5.32 -25.94 11.90
N SER A 81 5.55 -27.21 11.57
CA SER A 81 6.82 -27.89 11.84
C SER A 81 7.95 -27.38 10.92
N GLU A 82 9.22 -27.48 11.35
CA GLU A 82 10.37 -27.04 10.54
C GLU A 82 10.44 -27.71 9.16
N SER A 83 10.12 -29.01 9.08
CA SER A 83 10.05 -29.75 7.81
C SER A 83 8.89 -29.30 6.90
N GLU A 84 7.79 -28.86 7.51
CA GLU A 84 6.66 -28.34 6.75
C GLU A 84 6.93 -26.92 6.27
N LEU A 85 7.61 -26.08 7.07
CA LEU A 85 8.12 -24.78 6.63
C LEU A 85 9.09 -24.91 5.45
N GLU A 86 9.97 -25.91 5.45
CA GLU A 86 10.86 -26.18 4.31
C GLU A 86 10.06 -26.55 3.06
N SER A 87 9.02 -27.38 3.20
CA SER A 87 8.12 -27.76 2.10
C SER A 87 7.36 -26.54 1.55
N TRP A 88 6.88 -25.66 2.42
CA TRP A 88 6.26 -24.39 2.04
C TRP A 88 7.22 -23.43 1.33
N ALA A 89 8.48 -23.38 1.75
CA ALA A 89 9.51 -22.56 1.11
C ALA A 89 9.85 -23.09 -0.30
N GLU A 90 10.01 -24.41 -0.46
CA GLU A 90 10.23 -25.05 -1.76
C GLU A 90 9.05 -24.81 -2.71
N PHE A 91 7.83 -25.02 -2.23
CA PHE A 91 6.58 -24.73 -2.95
C PHE A 91 6.52 -23.27 -3.41
N SER A 92 6.74 -22.31 -2.49
CA SER A 92 6.63 -20.88 -2.79
C SER A 92 7.67 -20.44 -3.82
N GLY A 93 8.90 -20.95 -3.71
CA GLY A 93 9.96 -20.68 -4.66
C GLY A 93 9.67 -21.23 -6.06
N GLU A 94 9.15 -22.46 -6.15
CA GLU A 94 8.76 -23.07 -7.42
C GLU A 94 7.56 -22.34 -8.06
N PHE A 95 6.56 -21.99 -7.26
CA PHE A 95 5.42 -21.20 -7.72
C PHE A 95 5.86 -19.87 -8.31
N ALA A 96 6.69 -19.10 -7.59
CA ALA A 96 7.16 -17.80 -8.06
C ALA A 96 7.93 -17.88 -9.39
N ALA A 97 8.79 -18.91 -9.54
CA ALA A 97 9.52 -19.14 -10.78
C ALA A 97 8.57 -19.47 -11.95
N GLN A 98 7.63 -20.38 -11.75
CA GLN A 98 6.71 -20.80 -12.81
C GLN A 98 5.68 -19.73 -13.18
N ALA A 99 5.16 -18.98 -12.19
CA ALA A 99 4.27 -17.86 -12.43
C ALA A 99 4.95 -16.80 -13.31
N THR A 100 6.23 -16.52 -13.05
CA THR A 100 7.04 -15.59 -13.85
C THR A 100 7.26 -16.11 -15.28
N ASP A 101 7.68 -17.37 -15.42
CA ASP A 101 7.99 -17.97 -16.74
C ASP A 101 6.75 -18.07 -17.65
N THR A 102 5.58 -18.26 -17.05
CA THR A 102 4.31 -18.37 -17.78
C THR A 102 3.60 -17.03 -17.97
N GLY A 103 4.06 -15.98 -17.29
CA GLY A 103 3.37 -14.69 -17.27
C GLY A 103 1.97 -14.80 -16.68
N LEU A 104 1.83 -15.57 -15.60
CA LEU A 104 0.56 -15.79 -14.92
C LEU A 104 0.01 -14.46 -14.40
N ASP A 105 -1.27 -14.21 -14.66
CA ASP A 105 -1.96 -13.06 -14.08
C ASP A 105 -2.28 -13.36 -12.60
N LEU A 106 -1.79 -12.50 -11.71
CA LEU A 106 -1.91 -12.64 -10.27
C LEU A 106 -2.82 -11.56 -9.66
N SER A 107 -3.47 -10.73 -10.49
CA SER A 107 -4.28 -9.61 -9.99
C SER A 107 -5.38 -10.05 -9.03
N ASP A 108 -5.99 -11.21 -9.31
CA ASP A 108 -7.12 -11.73 -8.55
C ASP A 108 -6.68 -12.50 -7.30
N THR A 109 -5.39 -12.85 -7.22
CA THR A 109 -4.77 -13.61 -6.10
C THR A 109 -4.09 -12.71 -5.06
N ALA A 110 -4.00 -11.41 -5.38
CA ALA A 110 -3.32 -10.44 -4.53
C ALA A 110 -4.23 -9.98 -3.40
N TYR A 111 -3.69 -9.94 -2.19
CA TYR A 111 -4.40 -9.48 -1.00
C TYR A 111 -3.51 -8.54 -0.17
N ILE A 112 -4.11 -7.84 0.80
CA ILE A 112 -3.34 -7.07 1.79
C ILE A 112 -2.92 -8.04 2.88
N ASP A 113 -1.63 -8.32 2.95
CA ASP A 113 -1.03 -9.26 3.90
C ASP A 113 -0.88 -8.62 5.28
N GLU A 114 -0.37 -7.38 5.29
CA GLU A 114 -0.18 -6.63 6.52
C GLU A 114 -0.27 -5.13 6.24
N THR A 115 -0.69 -4.38 7.26
CA THR A 115 -0.49 -2.93 7.33
C THR A 115 0.19 -2.56 8.63
N SER A 116 0.99 -1.50 8.60
CA SER A 116 1.51 -0.97 9.85
C SER A 116 0.45 -0.25 10.66
N ASP A 117 0.72 -0.07 11.95
CA ASP A 117 0.08 0.98 12.75
C ASP A 117 0.24 2.35 12.07
N LEU A 118 -0.69 3.26 12.37
CA LEU A 118 -0.66 4.63 11.89
C LEU A 118 0.53 5.39 12.50
N TYR A 119 1.33 6.02 11.65
CA TYR A 119 2.47 6.84 12.07
C TYR A 119 2.46 8.20 11.35
N VAL A 120 3.36 9.10 11.75
CA VAL A 120 3.41 10.45 11.18
C VAL A 120 4.79 10.79 10.65
N LYS A 121 4.80 11.37 9.45
CA LYS A 121 5.95 12.11 8.90
C LYS A 121 5.70 13.60 9.03
N TYR A 122 6.75 14.38 9.21
CA TYR A 122 6.65 15.84 9.24
C TYR A 122 7.93 16.50 8.72
N PRO A 123 7.87 17.75 8.22
CA PRO A 123 9.05 18.44 7.71
C PRO A 123 10.15 18.64 8.77
N ASP A 124 11.36 18.18 8.47
CA ASP A 124 12.57 18.53 9.21
C ASP A 124 13.60 19.12 8.23
N GLY A 125 13.56 20.44 8.10
CA GLY A 125 14.34 21.17 7.10
C GLY A 125 13.98 20.76 5.67
N ALA A 126 14.91 20.11 4.98
CA ALA A 126 14.75 19.67 3.59
C ALA A 126 14.27 18.21 3.45
N GLN A 127 14.14 17.50 4.58
CA GLN A 127 13.73 16.09 4.61
C GLN A 127 12.42 15.95 5.39
N LEU A 128 11.84 14.77 5.35
CA LEU A 128 10.78 14.38 6.26
C LEU A 128 11.41 13.60 7.41
N ALA A 129 11.18 14.06 8.64
CA ALA A 129 11.42 13.25 9.81
C ALA A 129 10.26 12.26 9.98
N VAL A 130 10.60 11.08 10.49
CA VAL A 130 9.63 10.06 10.92
C VAL A 130 9.85 9.89 12.42
N VAL A 131 8.79 9.92 13.21
CA VAL A 131 8.86 9.45 14.59
C VAL A 131 8.32 8.04 14.60
N ASP A 132 9.23 7.09 14.79
CA ASP A 132 8.99 5.68 14.59
C ASP A 132 9.64 4.85 15.71
N ASP A 133 9.03 4.89 16.88
CA ASP A 133 9.41 4.01 17.98
C ASP A 133 8.50 2.77 18.05
N HIS A 134 7.49 2.68 17.18
CA HIS A 134 6.41 1.70 17.24
C HIS A 134 6.30 0.80 16.00
N LEU A 135 6.86 1.16 14.84
CA LEU A 135 6.97 0.21 13.74
C LEU A 135 8.04 -0.80 14.14
N ALA A 136 7.61 -2.02 14.45
CA ALA A 136 8.54 -3.13 14.52
C ALA A 136 9.33 -3.18 13.21
N PRO A 137 10.64 -3.48 13.22
CA PRO A 137 11.40 -3.62 12.00
C PRO A 137 10.74 -4.73 11.16
N ALA A 138 10.07 -4.32 10.08
CA ALA A 138 9.43 -5.24 9.17
C ALA A 138 10.50 -6.13 8.52
N THR A 139 10.12 -7.36 8.19
CA THR A 139 11.00 -8.33 7.52
C THR A 139 11.37 -7.91 6.10
N ARG A 140 10.64 -6.95 5.52
CA ARG A 140 10.83 -6.39 4.18
C ARG A 140 10.36 -4.93 4.10
N ASP A 141 10.73 -4.25 3.02
CA ASP A 141 10.15 -2.94 2.69
C ASP A 141 8.67 -3.07 2.29
N PRO A 142 7.83 -2.05 2.56
CA PRO A 142 6.44 -2.04 2.13
C PRO A 142 6.31 -1.90 0.62
N ASP A 143 5.27 -2.52 0.05
CA ASP A 143 4.98 -2.43 -1.38
C ASP A 143 4.49 -1.03 -1.76
N THR A 144 3.75 -0.39 -0.84
CA THR A 144 3.53 1.05 -0.89
C THR A 144 3.30 1.65 0.49
N ILE A 145 3.37 2.98 0.56
CA ILE A 145 3.08 3.76 1.75
C ILE A 145 1.95 4.71 1.40
N ILE A 146 0.83 4.63 2.11
CA ILE A 146 -0.19 5.67 2.07
C ILE A 146 0.34 6.85 2.87
N GLU A 147 0.34 8.06 2.29
CA GLU A 147 0.79 9.27 2.97
C GLU A 147 -0.13 10.45 2.64
N LEU A 148 -0.95 10.82 3.63
CA LEU A 148 -1.99 11.84 3.46
C LEU A 148 -1.78 13.01 4.41
N LEU A 149 -1.93 14.21 3.88
CA LEU A 149 -2.16 15.41 4.68
C LEU A 149 -3.57 15.36 5.29
N PRO A 150 -3.87 16.17 6.32
CA PRO A 150 -5.25 16.43 6.71
C PRO A 150 -6.09 16.82 5.49
N ILE A 151 -7.10 16.01 5.20
CA ILE A 151 -8.12 16.22 4.16
C ILE A 151 -9.47 15.82 4.74
N ASP A 152 -10.56 16.38 4.21
CA ASP A 152 -11.92 15.90 4.44
C ASP A 152 -12.09 14.51 3.79
N PRO A 153 -12.16 13.42 4.58
CA PRO A 153 -12.33 12.08 4.03
C PRO A 153 -13.76 11.84 3.54
N GLN A 154 -14.71 12.75 3.84
CA GLN A 154 -16.15 12.58 3.65
C GLN A 154 -16.66 11.30 4.30
N ASP A 155 -17.54 10.55 3.65
CA ASP A 155 -17.96 9.23 4.12
C ASP A 155 -16.97 8.13 3.68
N LEU A 156 -17.03 6.99 4.37
CA LEU A 156 -16.11 5.87 4.15
C LEU A 156 -16.16 5.31 2.71
N GLU A 157 -17.32 5.35 2.05
CA GLU A 157 -17.47 4.86 0.67
C GLU A 157 -16.76 5.80 -0.33
N TYR A 158 -16.89 7.11 -0.11
CA TYR A 158 -16.12 8.11 -0.81
C TYR A 158 -14.63 7.96 -0.53
N PHE A 159 -14.22 7.80 0.74
CA PHE A 159 -12.81 7.64 1.10
C PHE A 159 -12.18 6.40 0.43
N LYS A 160 -12.91 5.28 0.38
CA LYS A 160 -12.49 4.09 -0.38
C LYS A 160 -12.26 4.37 -1.86
N SER A 161 -13.15 5.16 -2.47
CA SER A 161 -13.03 5.57 -3.88
C SER A 161 -11.86 6.55 -4.09
N PHE A 162 -11.64 7.46 -3.13
CA PHE A 162 -10.50 8.37 -3.11
C PHE A 162 -9.17 7.59 -3.04
N MET A 163 -9.10 6.56 -2.21
CA MET A 163 -7.91 5.72 -2.07
C MET A 163 -7.53 5.00 -3.36
N ASP A 164 -8.50 4.50 -4.14
CA ASP A 164 -8.25 3.94 -5.49
C ASP A 164 -7.58 4.99 -6.41
N HIS A 165 -8.13 6.20 -6.45
CA HIS A 165 -7.57 7.30 -7.25
C HIS A 165 -6.18 7.71 -6.77
N TYR A 166 -5.99 7.80 -5.45
CA TYR A 166 -4.71 8.15 -4.83
C TYR A 166 -3.62 7.13 -5.18
N LEU A 167 -3.92 5.83 -5.12
CA LEU A 167 -2.98 4.77 -5.49
C LEU A 167 -2.61 4.83 -6.99
N ARG A 168 -3.54 5.14 -7.89
CA ARG A 168 -3.23 5.40 -9.31
C ARG A 168 -2.25 6.57 -9.47
N CYS A 169 -2.40 7.63 -8.66
CA CYS A 169 -1.46 8.75 -8.64
C CYS A 169 -0.07 8.33 -8.14
N GLN A 170 0.03 7.41 -7.18
CA GLN A 170 1.33 6.89 -6.73
C GLN A 170 2.02 6.01 -7.79
N ILE A 171 1.26 5.18 -8.50
CA ILE A 171 1.78 4.40 -9.63
C ILE A 171 2.35 5.35 -10.68
N ARG A 172 1.59 6.39 -11.06
CA ARG A 172 2.06 7.45 -11.97
C ARG A 172 3.39 8.06 -11.51
N ASP A 173 3.47 8.46 -10.25
CA ASP A 173 4.67 9.10 -9.70
C ASP A 173 5.88 8.18 -9.76
N SER A 174 5.70 6.87 -9.56
CA SER A 174 6.79 5.90 -9.71
C SER A 174 7.39 5.90 -11.13
N PHE A 175 6.56 6.00 -12.17
CA PHE A 175 7.05 6.13 -13.56
C PHE A 175 7.78 7.46 -13.79
N VAL A 176 7.25 8.55 -13.24
CA VAL A 176 7.86 9.88 -13.38
C VAL A 176 9.22 9.94 -12.67
N GLU A 177 9.34 9.37 -11.48
CA GLU A 177 10.62 9.26 -10.74
C GLU A 177 11.66 8.42 -11.50
N MET A 178 11.21 7.42 -12.26
CA MET A 178 12.07 6.62 -13.16
C MET A 178 12.46 7.34 -14.45
N GLY A 179 11.95 8.56 -14.71
CA GLY A 179 12.26 9.29 -15.94
C GLY A 179 11.52 8.74 -17.17
N VAL A 180 10.40 8.04 -16.99
CA VAL A 180 9.59 7.45 -18.07
C VAL A 180 8.16 7.97 -18.06
N HIS A 181 7.45 7.85 -19.18
CA HIS A 181 6.04 8.23 -19.23
C HIS A 181 5.17 7.15 -18.59
N PRO A 182 4.23 7.50 -17.69
CA PRO A 182 3.27 6.55 -17.16
C PRO A 182 2.33 6.04 -18.25
N PRO A 183 1.85 4.79 -18.16
CA PRO A 183 0.79 4.26 -19.02
C PRO A 183 -0.46 5.14 -18.98
N GLU A 184 -1.22 5.21 -20.09
CA GLU A 184 -2.39 6.09 -20.24
C GLU A 184 -3.40 5.94 -19.09
N VAL A 185 -3.65 4.70 -18.64
CA VAL A 185 -4.56 4.39 -17.53
C VAL A 185 -4.12 4.97 -16.17
N PHE A 186 -2.85 5.37 -16.04
CA PHE A 186 -2.27 5.99 -14.85
C PHE A 186 -1.90 7.46 -15.08
N GLN A 187 -2.27 8.07 -16.22
CA GLN A 187 -2.10 9.51 -16.46
C GLN A 187 -3.21 10.32 -15.77
N VAL A 188 -3.41 10.07 -14.48
CA VAL A 188 -4.43 10.72 -13.66
C VAL A 188 -3.88 12.00 -13.02
N ILE A 189 -4.76 12.97 -12.77
CA ILE A 189 -4.41 14.21 -12.06
C ILE A 189 -4.68 14.04 -10.57
N GLY A 190 -3.75 14.51 -9.75
CA GLY A 190 -3.87 14.47 -8.29
C GLY A 190 -2.54 14.33 -7.58
N MET A 191 -2.55 14.55 -6.28
CA MET A 191 -1.40 14.33 -5.40
C MET A 191 -1.19 12.83 -5.21
N GLY A 192 0.00 12.33 -5.55
CA GLY A 192 0.44 10.99 -5.16
C GLY A 192 1.38 11.09 -3.96
N ARG A 193 2.65 10.72 -4.13
CA ARG A 193 3.63 10.79 -3.04
C ARG A 193 4.03 12.24 -2.75
N PHE A 194 4.10 12.60 -1.46
CA PHE A 194 4.34 13.98 -1.01
C PHE A 194 5.66 14.54 -1.54
N MET A 195 6.73 13.73 -1.51
CA MET A 195 8.03 14.15 -2.01
C MET A 195 8.13 14.10 -3.54
N ALA A 196 7.41 13.18 -4.21
CA ALA A 196 7.34 13.13 -5.66
C ALA A 196 6.70 14.40 -6.23
N ALA A 197 5.65 14.91 -5.58
CA ALA A 197 5.02 16.18 -5.93
C ALA A 197 6.01 17.35 -5.92
N ARG A 198 6.95 17.40 -4.96
CA ARG A 198 8.03 18.41 -4.95
C ARG A 198 9.03 18.22 -6.09
N GLY A 199 9.19 17.00 -6.62
CA GLY A 199 10.07 16.72 -7.75
C GLY A 199 9.62 17.41 -9.05
N TYR A 200 8.31 17.56 -9.26
CA TYR A 200 7.75 18.25 -10.43
C TYR A 200 8.18 19.72 -10.49
N ASP A 201 8.33 20.40 -9.35
CA ASP A 201 8.78 21.80 -9.28
C ASP A 201 10.21 22.01 -9.83
N TYR A 202 11.01 20.95 -9.94
CA TYR A 202 12.41 21.01 -10.37
C TYR A 202 12.67 20.35 -11.74
N ILE A 203 11.68 19.68 -12.34
CA ILE A 203 11.82 18.94 -13.60
C ILE A 203 10.78 19.44 -14.61
N ASP A 204 11.20 20.42 -15.42
CA ASP A 204 10.38 21.12 -16.46
C ASP A 204 9.98 20.22 -17.67
N PHE A 205 10.27 18.92 -17.59
CA PHE A 205 10.02 17.95 -18.67
C PHE A 205 8.61 17.32 -18.58
N TYR A 206 8.01 17.28 -17.38
CA TYR A 206 6.73 16.62 -17.16
C TYR A 206 5.58 17.62 -17.05
N PRO A 207 4.38 17.26 -17.55
CA PRO A 207 3.15 17.97 -17.21
C PRO A 207 2.96 18.06 -15.69
N GLU A 208 2.33 19.14 -15.21
CA GLU A 208 2.02 19.35 -13.79
C GLU A 208 0.91 18.40 -13.28
N PHE A 209 1.15 17.09 -13.31
CA PHE A 209 0.16 16.07 -12.91
C PHE A 209 -0.30 16.19 -11.45
N HIS A 210 0.50 16.83 -10.60
CA HIS A 210 0.17 17.14 -9.22
C HIS A 210 -0.82 18.30 -9.08
N ASN A 211 -0.95 19.16 -10.10
CA ASN A 211 -1.78 20.37 -10.05
C ASN A 211 -3.23 20.02 -10.46
N PRO A 212 -4.22 20.10 -9.54
CA PRO A 212 -5.62 19.78 -9.86
C PRO A 212 -6.25 20.73 -10.89
N ASN A 213 -5.59 21.85 -11.20
CA ASN A 213 -6.02 22.81 -12.21
C ASN A 213 -5.32 22.64 -13.56
N ALA A 214 -4.40 21.67 -13.68
CA ALA A 214 -3.77 21.36 -14.96
C ALA A 214 -4.81 20.75 -15.92
N GLU A 215 -4.72 21.07 -17.21
CA GLU A 215 -5.53 20.41 -18.23
C GLU A 215 -5.06 18.96 -18.38
N ALA A 216 -5.97 17.99 -18.17
CA ALA A 216 -5.72 16.59 -18.51
C ALA A 216 -5.52 16.47 -20.03
N PHE A 217 -4.61 15.61 -20.49
CA PHE A 217 -4.41 15.40 -21.93
C PHE A 217 -5.72 14.98 -22.61
N HIS A 218 -5.97 15.59 -23.77
CA HIS A 218 -6.97 15.18 -24.77
C HIS A 218 -6.42 14.11 -25.70
#